data_AF-A0A1F2TXD4-F1
#
_entry.id   AF-A0A1F2TXD4-F1
#
_cell.length_a   1.000
_cell.length_b   1.000
_cell.length_c   1.000
_cell.angle_alpha   90.00
_cell.angle_beta   90.00
_cell.angle_gamma   90.00
#
_symmetry.space_group_name_H-M   'P 1'
#
loop_
_entity.id
_entity.type
_entity.pdbx_description
1 polymer ?
#
loop_
_entity_poly.entity_id
_entity_poly.type
_entity_poly.pdbx_seq_one_letter_code
_entity_poly.pdbx_strand_id
1 'polypeptide(L)'
;MTVAALWCAAAASAQTTTTTSRQTTTEQTAPATMSPQSSGEVATRPATTTFRGDTGLWMVPTGEVLPARKGSISAYRVNFDDNQGFTDVSNWPVTFGIGVGDRAEIFGAWTLVNRIDRDIRPLFVPTLPAAGGWVPQNPLARDGWSGNNLGDFWVGAKVNLTSQWRQQPAAFALRGMIKLPTGDTDSGASTGKADVEIDAIVSKEVNERVEFSGYGGFLFRGTPDEVEQTNGFKWGLGVGMPSRKSLRLTAELYGEAYTKDSLATKTELTATDGSTLPAGFVETVKSPVDVNIGLTWQGAKGIFAGAAWTWRLNMDKREAFLSQYTNGINDTMDLVFRVGYHPGVRIYVAPSPPPPPPPPPPAPEHTLSVKAACDPCTVDVGKPSTVTATVLDSIGCAVTYSWSAPTGTFTDRTARQTPWTAPMQEGTVPVTVTVTCPQDGKTASDTVNIQVVKPVVKEFVFEDVHFDFDRYSLRPEATRALDEAIRTLQANPDLRLELEGHTCNIGTAEYNLALGERRATAVR
;
A
#
# COMPACT_ATOMS: atom_id res chain seq x y z
N MET A 1 -18.25 45.01 3.53
CA MET A 1 -17.99 45.05 2.06
C MET A 1 -17.54 43.67 1.63
N THR A 2 -18.37 43.01 0.82
CA THR A 2 -18.24 41.64 0.34
C THR A 2 -17.59 41.66 -1.05
N VAL A 3 -16.51 40.90 -1.26
CA VAL A 3 -15.96 40.58 -2.59
C VAL A 3 -15.46 39.14 -2.50
N ALA A 4 -16.23 38.13 -2.89
CA ALA A 4 -16.56 37.66 -4.26
C ALA A 4 -15.38 36.96 -4.96
N ALA A 5 -15.57 35.65 -5.13
CA ALA A 5 -14.71 34.71 -5.83
C ALA A 5 -14.81 34.88 -7.36
N LEU A 6 -13.72 34.55 -8.07
CA LEU A 6 -13.78 34.19 -9.49
C LEU A 6 -12.84 33.01 -9.77
N TRP A 7 -13.42 31.99 -10.40
CA TRP A 7 -12.77 30.82 -11.00
C TRP A 7 -12.09 31.19 -12.34
N CYS A 8 -11.08 30.40 -12.76
CA CYS A 8 -11.08 29.75 -14.08
C CYS A 8 -9.96 28.69 -14.20
N ALA A 9 -10.34 27.53 -14.73
CA ALA A 9 -9.47 26.43 -15.12
C ALA A 9 -9.17 26.49 -16.63
N ALA A 10 -8.01 26.01 -17.05
CA ALA A 10 -7.77 25.60 -18.43
C ALA A 10 -6.76 24.44 -18.46
N ALA A 11 -7.28 23.25 -18.74
CA ALA A 11 -6.50 22.10 -19.17
C ALA A 11 -6.38 22.16 -20.71
N ALA A 12 -5.18 21.94 -21.24
CA ALA A 12 -4.97 21.73 -22.67
C ALA A 12 -4.08 20.49 -22.86
N SER A 13 -4.72 19.42 -23.31
CA SER A 13 -4.12 18.21 -23.85
C SER A 13 -3.73 18.43 -25.30
N ALA A 14 -2.48 18.12 -25.66
CA ALA A 14 -2.05 18.03 -27.05
C ALA A 14 -1.48 16.62 -27.28
N GLN A 15 -2.20 15.85 -28.11
CA GLN A 15 -1.73 14.59 -28.68
C GLN A 15 -1.00 14.90 -29.99
N THR A 16 0.21 14.34 -30.14
CA THR A 16 0.89 14.30 -31.43
C THR A 16 1.36 12.88 -31.71
N THR A 17 0.72 12.25 -32.68
CA THR A 17 1.10 10.99 -33.32
C THR A 17 2.25 11.22 -34.30
N THR A 18 3.32 10.44 -34.18
CA THR A 18 4.26 10.21 -35.30
C THR A 18 4.89 8.82 -35.22
N THR A 19 4.47 8.00 -36.17
CA THR A 19 5.16 7.02 -37.02
C THR A 19 6.41 6.28 -36.53
N THR A 20 6.29 4.95 -36.62
CA THR A 20 7.26 3.88 -36.38
C THR A 20 8.41 3.86 -37.40
N SER A 21 9.66 3.70 -36.92
CA SER A 21 10.74 3.07 -37.68
C SER A 21 11.54 2.13 -36.78
N ARG A 22 11.68 0.89 -37.26
CA ARG A 22 12.26 -0.27 -36.58
C ARG A 22 13.78 -0.26 -36.76
N GLN A 23 14.55 -0.28 -35.68
CA GLN A 23 15.95 -0.72 -35.71
C GLN A 23 16.36 -1.32 -34.35
N THR A 24 16.63 -2.62 -34.38
CA THR A 24 17.46 -3.40 -33.45
C THR A 24 18.83 -2.70 -33.34
N THR A 25 19.47 -2.54 -32.18
CA THR A 25 20.12 -3.58 -31.36
C THR A 25 20.71 -2.94 -30.08
N THR A 26 21.09 -3.80 -29.14
CA THR A 26 21.97 -3.63 -27.96
C THR A 26 21.39 -3.05 -26.67
N GLU A 27 21.24 -3.98 -25.71
CA GLU A 27 21.02 -3.78 -24.28
C GLU A 27 22.02 -2.80 -23.67
N GLN A 28 21.50 -1.79 -22.99
CA GLN A 28 22.22 -1.12 -21.91
C GLN A 28 21.23 -0.81 -20.79
N THR A 29 21.45 -1.48 -19.66
CA THR A 29 20.65 -1.42 -18.45
C THR A 29 20.68 0.01 -17.88
N ALA A 30 19.64 0.79 -18.17
CA ALA A 30 19.40 2.07 -17.52
C ALA A 30 18.57 1.85 -16.24
N PRO A 31 18.90 2.53 -15.13
CA PRO A 31 18.15 2.39 -13.88
C PRO A 31 16.71 2.84 -14.09
N ALA A 32 15.77 1.99 -13.68
CA ALA A 32 14.33 2.21 -13.76
C ALA A 32 14.00 3.60 -13.20
N THR A 33 13.59 4.49 -14.10
CA THR A 33 13.04 5.80 -13.74
C THR A 33 11.73 5.53 -13.03
N MET A 34 11.74 5.64 -11.69
CA MET A 34 10.54 5.57 -10.88
C MET A 34 9.55 6.61 -11.40
N SER A 35 8.42 6.12 -11.91
CA SER A 35 7.24 6.95 -12.14
C SER A 35 6.81 7.51 -10.79
N PRO A 36 6.46 8.81 -10.67
CA PRO A 36 5.94 9.33 -9.42
C PRO A 36 4.57 8.68 -9.16
N GLN A 37 4.51 7.82 -8.14
CA GLN A 37 3.24 7.34 -7.62
C GLN A 37 2.36 8.54 -7.25
N SER A 38 1.14 8.48 -7.75
CA SER A 38 0.00 9.34 -7.42
C SER A 38 -0.11 9.61 -5.91
N SER A 39 -0.03 10.89 -5.52
CA SER A 39 -0.70 11.53 -4.37
C SER A 39 -1.00 10.67 -3.12
N GLY A 40 -0.04 9.87 -2.65
CA GLY A 40 -0.11 9.23 -1.35
C GLY A 40 0.05 10.29 -0.27
N GLU A 41 -0.87 10.33 0.68
CA GLU A 41 -0.75 11.19 1.86
C GLU A 41 0.56 10.89 2.57
N VAL A 42 1.47 11.86 2.63
CA VAL A 42 2.80 11.67 3.22
C VAL A 42 2.62 11.40 4.71
N ALA A 43 3.14 10.28 5.20
CA ALA A 43 3.06 9.94 6.61
C ALA A 43 3.79 10.99 7.46
N THR A 44 3.13 11.43 8.53
CA THR A 44 3.64 12.47 9.44
C THR A 44 3.54 12.06 10.90
N ARG A 45 4.42 12.60 11.75
CA ARG A 45 4.28 12.62 13.20
C ARG A 45 3.77 13.99 13.68
N PRO A 46 3.14 14.06 14.87
CA PRO A 46 2.74 15.33 15.48
C PRO A 46 3.90 16.33 15.58
N ALA A 47 3.61 17.58 15.25
CA ALA A 47 4.52 18.72 15.33
C ALA A 47 3.71 20.01 15.50
N THR A 48 4.36 21.08 15.95
CA THR A 48 3.76 22.38 16.20
C THR A 48 4.59 23.51 15.59
N THR A 49 4.15 24.74 15.77
CA THR A 49 4.91 25.94 15.37
C THR A 49 5.69 26.51 16.55
N THR A 50 6.72 27.30 16.27
CA THR A 50 7.27 28.26 17.25
C THR A 50 6.42 29.54 17.27
N PHE A 51 6.67 30.45 18.22
CA PHE A 51 6.09 31.80 18.21
C PHE A 51 6.53 32.65 17.00
N ARG A 52 7.58 32.23 16.27
CA ARG A 52 8.03 32.85 15.01
C ARG A 52 7.35 32.25 13.77
N GLY A 53 6.61 31.15 13.92
CA GLY A 53 5.79 30.52 12.89
C GLY A 53 6.41 29.32 12.16
N ASP A 54 7.72 29.11 12.32
CA ASP A 54 8.39 27.95 11.75
C ASP A 54 8.10 26.67 12.55
N THR A 55 8.31 25.50 11.94
CA THR A 55 8.13 24.19 12.58
C THR A 55 9.01 24.08 13.82
N GLY A 56 8.44 23.76 14.98
CA GLY A 56 9.20 23.69 16.23
C GLY A 56 8.40 23.28 17.46
N LEU A 57 9.04 23.52 18.61
CA LEU A 57 8.49 23.30 19.94
C LEU A 57 7.60 24.49 20.33
N TRP A 58 8.02 25.41 21.19
CA TRP A 58 7.31 26.66 21.47
C TRP A 58 8.16 27.87 21.10
N MET A 59 9.36 27.95 21.65
CA MET A 59 10.35 28.99 21.35
C MET A 59 11.50 28.44 20.51
N VAL A 60 11.79 27.15 20.66
CA VAL A 60 12.90 26.47 20.01
C VAL A 60 12.42 25.84 18.69
N PRO A 61 12.99 26.22 17.54
CA PRO A 61 12.65 25.62 16.25
C PRO A 61 13.22 24.21 16.14
N THR A 62 12.64 23.38 15.27
CA THR A 62 13.23 22.09 14.86
C THR A 62 13.80 22.18 13.45
N GLY A 63 14.74 21.28 13.14
CA GLY A 63 15.34 21.17 11.81
C GLY A 63 14.43 20.50 10.78
N GLU A 64 13.28 19.97 11.22
CA GLU A 64 12.26 19.48 10.30
C GLU A 64 11.44 20.64 9.70
N VAL A 65 10.82 20.39 8.56
CA VAL A 65 10.01 21.39 7.84
C VAL A 65 8.65 20.81 7.47
N LEU A 66 7.69 21.69 7.22
CA LEU A 66 6.37 21.35 6.71
C LEU A 66 6.45 20.47 5.45
N PRO A 67 5.54 19.49 5.28
CA PRO A 67 5.41 18.76 4.02
C PRO A 67 5.06 19.70 2.86
N ALA A 68 5.49 19.35 1.65
CA ALA A 68 5.24 20.14 0.45
C ALA A 68 3.76 20.54 0.30
N ARG A 69 3.49 21.82 0.07
CA ARG A 69 2.14 22.39 -0.13
C ARG A 69 1.20 22.24 1.07
N LYS A 70 1.70 21.86 2.24
CA LYS A 70 0.93 21.88 3.49
C LYS A 70 1.26 23.15 4.27
N GLY A 71 0.26 23.72 4.91
CA GLY A 71 0.40 24.94 5.70
C GLY A 71 0.17 24.73 7.19
N SER A 72 0.68 25.65 8.00
CA SER A 72 0.40 25.78 9.43
C SER A 72 -0.13 27.17 9.72
N ILE A 73 -0.89 27.29 10.81
CA ILE A 73 -1.35 28.58 11.35
C ILE A 73 -1.52 28.45 12.85
N SER A 74 -1.17 29.48 13.61
CA SER A 74 -1.38 29.48 15.06
C SER A 74 -1.44 30.89 15.63
N ALA A 75 -2.05 31.02 16.80
CA ALA A 75 -2.05 32.24 17.58
C ALA A 75 -1.42 31.95 18.95
N TYR A 76 -0.63 32.90 19.44
CA TYR A 76 -0.02 32.83 20.77
C TYR A 76 -0.42 34.02 21.63
N ARG A 77 -0.34 33.85 22.95
CA ARG A 77 -0.03 34.92 23.91
C ARG A 77 1.31 34.56 24.52
N VAL A 78 2.35 35.32 24.22
CA VAL A 78 3.68 35.19 24.86
C VAL A 78 3.93 36.43 25.70
N ASN A 79 4.71 36.29 26.75
CA ASN A 79 5.01 37.37 27.68
C ASN A 79 6.48 37.35 28.06
N PHE A 80 7.05 38.52 28.26
CA PHE A 80 8.47 38.70 28.55
C PHE A 80 8.65 39.82 29.57
N ASP A 81 9.32 39.50 30.67
CA ASP A 81 9.64 40.45 31.73
C ASP A 81 11.10 40.92 31.66
N ASP A 82 11.32 42.20 31.96
CA ASP A 82 12.64 42.82 32.00
C ASP A 82 12.79 43.74 33.23
N ASN A 83 14.03 43.86 33.72
CA ASN A 83 14.35 44.67 34.91
C ASN A 83 14.03 46.15 34.71
N GLN A 84 14.49 46.72 33.59
CA GLN A 84 14.27 48.11 33.26
C GLN A 84 12.78 48.37 33.08
N GLY A 85 12.27 49.41 33.73
CA GLY A 85 10.86 49.73 33.79
C GLY A 85 10.03 48.81 34.69
N PHE A 86 10.61 47.74 35.24
CA PHE A 86 9.87 46.52 35.59
C PHE A 86 8.91 46.15 34.45
N THR A 87 9.46 46.12 33.23
CA THR A 87 8.67 46.08 32.01
C THR A 87 8.12 44.68 31.79
N ASP A 88 6.81 44.59 31.61
CA ASP A 88 6.08 43.42 31.13
C ASP A 88 5.68 43.67 29.66
N VAL A 89 6.13 42.80 28.76
CA VAL A 89 5.79 42.84 27.33
C VAL A 89 4.94 41.64 26.92
N SER A 90 3.66 41.90 26.68
CA SER A 90 2.70 40.89 26.19
C SER A 90 2.53 40.96 24.67
N ASN A 91 2.92 39.90 23.98
CA ASN A 91 2.80 39.79 22.52
C ASN A 91 1.76 38.73 22.13
N TRP A 92 0.94 39.07 21.13
CA TRP A 92 -0.10 38.19 20.60
C TRP A 92 0.13 37.94 19.10
N PRO A 93 1.14 37.12 18.74
CA PRO A 93 1.43 36.87 17.35
C PRO A 93 0.44 35.87 16.75
N VAL A 94 0.03 36.16 15.51
CA VAL A 94 -0.53 35.16 14.60
C VAL A 94 0.59 34.73 13.67
N THR A 95 0.80 33.42 13.59
CA THR A 95 1.85 32.81 12.79
C THR A 95 1.28 31.97 11.67
N PHE A 96 2.04 31.84 10.59
CA PHE A 96 1.68 31.02 9.44
C PHE A 96 2.93 30.41 8.82
N GLY A 97 2.76 29.25 8.18
CA GLY A 97 3.83 28.56 7.48
C GLY A 97 3.31 27.79 6.28
N ILE A 98 4.17 27.58 5.28
CA ILE A 98 3.89 26.72 4.13
C ILE A 98 5.15 25.94 3.72
N GLY A 99 5.00 24.63 3.53
CA GLY A 99 6.06 23.77 3.01
C GLY A 99 6.27 23.99 1.51
N VAL A 100 7.52 24.25 1.12
CA VAL A 100 7.96 24.48 -0.26
C VAL A 100 8.88 23.34 -0.70
N GLY A 101 8.36 22.51 -1.60
CA GLY A 101 9.07 21.30 -2.04
C GLY A 101 9.38 20.37 -0.88
N ASP A 102 10.49 19.62 -1.00
CA ASP A 102 10.84 18.60 -0.02
C ASP A 102 11.78 19.07 1.09
N ARG A 103 12.24 20.31 1.06
CA ARG A 103 13.34 20.75 1.93
C ARG A 103 13.17 22.12 2.56
N ALA A 104 12.14 22.87 2.20
CA ALA A 104 11.99 24.24 2.67
C ALA A 104 10.60 24.48 3.26
N GLU A 105 10.53 25.47 4.14
CA GLU A 105 9.29 26.13 4.53
C GLU A 105 9.49 27.64 4.54
N ILE A 106 8.44 28.36 4.15
CA ILE A 106 8.33 29.81 4.29
C ILE A 106 7.33 30.06 5.40
N PHE A 107 7.63 30.97 6.30
CA PHE A 107 6.81 31.24 7.47
C PHE A 107 6.84 32.72 7.85
N GLY A 108 5.92 33.10 8.72
CA GLY A 108 5.90 34.42 9.31
C GLY A 108 5.11 34.47 10.61
N ALA A 109 5.35 35.53 11.38
CA ALA A 109 4.66 35.82 12.62
C ALA A 109 4.40 37.33 12.71
N TRP A 110 3.14 37.71 12.76
CA TRP A 110 2.74 39.10 12.93
C TRP A 110 2.18 39.32 14.32
N THR A 111 2.83 40.16 15.11
CA THR A 111 2.36 40.58 16.42
C THR A 111 1.17 41.52 16.26
N LEU A 112 -0.05 40.99 16.36
CA LEU A 112 -1.28 41.77 16.16
C LEU A 112 -1.63 42.63 17.38
N VAL A 113 -1.19 42.21 18.56
CA VAL A 113 -1.28 42.99 19.79
C VAL A 113 0.07 42.91 20.50
N ASN A 114 0.69 44.06 20.72
CA ASN A 114 1.80 44.29 21.62
C ASN A 114 1.31 45.22 22.73
N ARG A 115 1.49 44.78 23.97
CA ARG A 115 1.21 45.56 25.20
C ARG A 115 2.51 45.66 25.97
N ILE A 116 2.81 46.86 26.42
CA ILE A 116 3.98 47.14 27.24
C ILE A 116 3.48 47.83 28.49
N ASP A 117 3.70 47.19 29.64
CA ASP A 117 3.45 47.76 30.96
C ASP A 117 4.78 48.03 31.63
N ARG A 118 5.00 49.27 32.06
CA ARG A 118 6.14 49.67 32.86
C ARG A 118 5.59 50.03 34.23
N ASP A 119 5.91 49.26 35.26
CA ASP A 119 5.36 49.46 36.60
C ASP A 119 6.10 50.54 37.41
N ILE A 120 7.37 50.82 37.11
CA ILE A 120 8.16 51.77 37.90
C ILE A 120 7.64 53.21 37.78
N ARG A 121 7.63 53.96 38.90
CA ARG A 121 7.32 55.40 38.93
C ARG A 121 8.40 56.17 39.72
N PRO A 122 9.01 57.23 39.16
CA PRO A 122 8.90 57.68 37.77
C PRO A 122 9.46 56.66 36.76
N LEU A 123 9.02 56.73 35.50
CA LEU A 123 9.33 55.75 34.45
C LEU A 123 10.82 55.70 34.11
N PHE A 124 11.46 56.87 34.07
CA PHE A 124 12.88 57.03 33.87
C PHE A 124 13.56 57.53 35.15
N VAL A 125 14.60 56.81 35.58
CA VAL A 125 15.36 57.12 36.79
C VAL A 125 16.86 57.09 36.48
N PRO A 126 17.47 58.23 36.08
CA PRO A 126 18.88 58.27 35.71
C PRO A 126 19.85 57.81 36.80
N THR A 127 19.47 57.95 38.07
CA THR A 127 20.28 57.51 39.21
C THR A 127 20.16 56.01 39.49
N LEU A 128 19.21 55.31 38.84
CA LEU A 128 18.96 53.88 38.98
C LEU A 128 18.79 53.22 37.59
N PRO A 129 19.83 53.22 36.75
CA PRO A 129 19.76 52.77 35.35
C PRO A 129 19.23 51.34 35.19
N ALA A 130 19.59 50.45 36.11
CA ALA A 130 19.20 49.04 36.04
C ALA A 130 17.69 48.79 36.19
N ALA A 131 16.93 49.74 36.75
CA ALA A 131 15.47 49.65 36.90
C ALA A 131 14.72 50.79 36.22
N GLY A 132 15.28 51.99 36.13
CA GLY A 132 14.66 53.15 35.47
C GLY A 132 15.19 53.43 34.06
N GLY A 133 15.86 52.46 33.42
CA GLY A 133 16.43 52.57 32.07
C GLY A 133 15.44 52.21 30.96
N TRP A 134 15.92 51.62 29.86
CA TRP A 134 15.07 51.10 28.78
C TRP A 134 15.37 49.63 28.46
N VAL A 135 14.47 49.00 27.71
CA VAL A 135 14.61 47.59 27.34
C VAL A 135 15.09 47.50 25.90
N PRO A 136 16.15 46.74 25.57
CA PRO A 136 16.66 46.64 24.19
C PRO A 136 15.61 46.17 23.17
N GLN A 137 14.65 45.34 23.58
CA GLN A 137 13.55 44.82 22.76
C GLN A 137 12.52 45.90 22.41
N ASN A 138 12.26 46.83 23.32
CA ASN A 138 11.25 47.89 23.21
C ASN A 138 11.83 49.24 23.69
N PRO A 139 12.89 49.74 23.04
CA PRO A 139 13.68 50.87 23.53
C PRO A 139 12.93 52.20 23.50
N LEU A 140 11.89 52.30 22.67
CA LEU A 140 11.08 53.51 22.51
C LEU A 140 9.85 53.50 23.42
N ALA A 141 9.69 52.50 24.30
CA ALA A 141 8.58 52.44 25.25
C ALA A 141 8.73 53.51 26.34
N ARG A 142 7.92 54.57 26.22
CA ARG A 142 7.94 55.79 27.06
C ARG A 142 6.70 55.95 27.93
N ASP A 143 5.74 55.04 27.79
CA ASP A 143 4.48 55.05 28.52
C ASP A 143 4.55 54.13 29.74
N GLY A 144 3.74 54.43 30.75
CA GLY A 144 3.47 53.48 31.82
C GLY A 144 2.67 52.28 31.33
N TRP A 145 1.71 52.49 30.43
CA TRP A 145 0.91 51.44 29.80
C TRP A 145 0.65 51.83 28.35
N SER A 146 1.17 51.06 27.40
CA SER A 146 1.06 51.40 25.98
C SER A 146 -0.31 51.05 25.38
N GLY A 147 -1.10 50.18 26.02
CA GLY A 147 -2.37 49.70 25.46
C GLY A 147 -2.18 48.63 24.37
N ASN A 148 -3.14 48.55 23.44
CA ASN A 148 -3.10 47.56 22.35
C ASN A 148 -2.49 48.19 21.10
N ASN A 149 -1.24 47.85 20.80
CA ASN A 149 -0.57 48.37 19.60
C ASN A 149 -0.26 47.24 18.63
N LEU A 150 -0.20 47.60 17.35
CA LEU A 150 0.33 46.70 16.34
C LEU A 150 1.84 46.57 16.57
N GLY A 151 2.35 45.34 16.56
CA GLY A 151 3.78 45.07 16.61
C GLY A 151 4.35 44.71 15.24
N ASP A 152 5.64 44.39 15.23
CA ASP A 152 6.36 44.08 14.00
C ASP A 152 5.98 42.72 13.39
N PHE A 153 6.14 42.62 12.08
CA PHE A 153 5.92 41.42 11.30
C PHE A 153 7.26 40.77 10.96
N TRP A 154 7.42 39.52 11.35
CA TRP A 154 8.57 38.69 11.01
C TRP A 154 8.23 37.77 9.85
N VAL A 155 9.10 37.69 8.85
CA VAL A 155 8.99 36.74 7.74
C VAL A 155 10.31 36.03 7.55
N GLY A 156 10.27 34.75 7.22
CA GLY A 156 11.47 33.95 7.06
C GLY A 156 11.31 32.71 6.20
N ALA A 157 12.44 32.07 5.96
CA ALA A 157 12.52 30.78 5.31
C ALA A 157 13.48 29.87 6.08
N LYS A 158 13.12 28.58 6.14
CA LYS A 158 13.95 27.54 6.73
C LYS A 158 14.16 26.44 5.72
N VAL A 159 15.41 26.05 5.53
CA VAL A 159 15.81 24.99 4.60
C VAL A 159 16.52 23.89 5.37
N ASN A 160 15.96 22.67 5.34
CA ASN A 160 16.62 21.52 5.94
C ASN A 160 17.64 20.89 4.98
N LEU A 161 18.89 20.85 5.42
CA LEU A 161 19.97 20.17 4.70
C LEU A 161 19.88 18.66 4.93
N THR A 162 19.59 18.27 6.18
CA THR A 162 19.31 16.88 6.55
C THR A 162 17.96 16.72 7.24
N SER A 163 17.37 15.52 7.18
CA SER A 163 16.09 15.19 7.80
C SER A 163 16.00 13.70 8.13
N GLN A 164 15.33 13.36 9.24
CA GLN A 164 15.13 11.97 9.63
C GLN A 164 14.16 11.23 8.69
N TRP A 165 13.24 11.96 8.04
CA TRP A 165 12.39 11.41 6.97
C TRP A 165 13.21 10.88 5.79
N ARG A 166 14.38 11.47 5.53
CA ARG A 166 15.36 11.02 4.53
C ARG A 166 16.35 10.00 5.08
N GLN A 167 16.02 9.34 6.20
CA GLN A 167 16.87 8.38 6.91
C GLN A 167 18.24 8.92 7.36
N GLN A 168 18.36 10.23 7.56
CA GLN A 168 19.59 10.84 8.06
C GLN A 168 19.60 10.88 9.60
N PRO A 169 20.78 10.89 10.26
CA PRO A 169 20.88 10.69 11.72
C PRO A 169 20.16 11.72 12.59
N ALA A 170 20.00 12.94 12.06
CA ALA A 170 19.30 14.07 12.67
C ALA A 170 18.86 15.03 11.56
N ALA A 171 17.88 15.88 11.85
CA ALA A 171 17.54 17.00 11.00
C ALA A 171 18.44 18.19 11.29
N PHE A 172 18.98 18.80 10.25
CA PHE A 172 19.80 20.00 10.32
C PHE A 172 19.25 21.01 9.32
N ALA A 173 19.01 22.24 9.77
CA ALA A 173 18.44 23.29 8.94
C ALA A 173 19.15 24.62 9.14
N LEU A 174 19.11 25.44 8.10
CA LEU A 174 19.45 26.86 8.17
C LEU A 174 18.16 27.66 8.08
N ARG A 175 18.02 28.68 8.93
CA ARG A 175 16.87 29.57 8.98
C ARG A 175 17.36 31.00 8.81
N GLY A 176 16.68 31.76 7.95
CA GLY A 176 16.88 33.19 7.79
C GLY A 176 15.55 33.91 7.98
N MET A 177 15.55 35.02 8.73
CA MET A 177 14.37 35.82 9.00
C MET A 177 14.68 37.31 8.91
N ILE A 178 13.67 38.08 8.55
CA ILE A 178 13.70 39.54 8.52
C ILE A 178 12.50 40.06 9.30
N LYS A 179 12.74 41.02 10.19
CA LYS A 179 11.71 41.83 10.84
C LYS A 179 11.38 43.03 9.95
N LEU A 180 10.11 43.18 9.61
CA LEU A 180 9.58 44.34 8.93
C LEU A 180 8.98 45.31 9.96
N PRO A 181 9.48 46.55 10.04
CA PRO A 181 9.01 47.55 11.00
C PRO A 181 7.60 48.00 10.62
N THR A 182 6.61 47.35 11.20
CA THR A 182 5.18 47.54 10.88
C THR A 182 4.38 47.96 12.10
N GLY A 183 4.98 47.85 13.30
CA GLY A 183 4.36 48.31 14.54
C GLY A 183 4.52 49.81 14.78
N ASP A 184 3.88 50.26 15.84
CA ASP A 184 3.91 51.67 16.25
C ASP A 184 5.21 52.02 16.99
N THR A 185 5.90 53.07 16.53
CA THR A 185 7.11 53.58 17.16
C THR A 185 6.81 54.45 18.37
N ASP A 186 5.69 55.16 18.37
CA ASP A 186 5.35 56.13 19.41
C ASP A 186 5.01 55.39 20.72
N SER A 187 4.29 54.27 20.62
CA SER A 187 3.99 53.38 21.74
C SER A 187 5.18 52.51 22.17
N GLY A 188 6.29 52.51 21.41
CA GLY A 188 7.43 51.60 21.60
C GLY A 188 7.20 50.14 21.17
N ALA A 189 6.11 49.83 20.48
CA ALA A 189 5.83 48.49 19.96
C ALA A 189 6.74 48.09 18.80
N SER A 190 7.34 49.07 18.13
CA SER A 190 8.38 48.90 17.10
C SER A 190 9.56 49.82 17.34
N THR A 191 10.73 49.41 16.86
CA THR A 191 11.91 50.30 16.75
C THR A 191 11.88 51.15 15.49
N GLY A 192 10.94 50.90 14.57
CA GLY A 192 10.91 51.54 13.25
C GLY A 192 12.03 51.07 12.31
N LYS A 193 12.85 50.10 12.73
CA LYS A 193 13.97 49.58 11.95
C LYS A 193 13.83 48.08 11.70
N ALA A 194 14.38 47.63 10.57
CA ALA A 194 14.42 46.21 10.23
C ALA A 194 15.51 45.47 11.02
N ASP A 195 15.25 44.21 11.33
CA ASP A 195 16.21 43.29 11.94
C ASP A 195 16.41 42.08 11.03
N VAL A 196 17.57 41.43 11.11
CA VAL A 196 17.89 40.21 10.36
C VAL A 196 18.38 39.13 11.32
N GLU A 197 17.83 37.93 11.23
CA GLU A 197 18.20 36.78 12.06
C GLU A 197 18.64 35.61 11.16
N ILE A 198 19.75 34.96 11.50
CA ILE A 198 20.27 33.78 10.81
C ILE A 198 20.62 32.71 11.83
N ASP A 199 20.05 31.52 11.69
CA ASP A 199 20.21 30.42 12.64
C ASP A 199 20.62 29.11 11.97
N ALA A 200 21.40 28.33 12.70
CA ALA A 200 21.61 26.90 12.48
C ALA A 200 20.82 26.11 13.51
N ILE A 201 20.07 25.11 13.05
CA ILE A 201 19.11 24.34 13.87
C ILE A 201 19.41 22.85 13.72
N VAL A 202 19.45 22.13 14.82
CA VAL A 202 19.58 20.66 14.86
C VAL A 202 18.46 20.06 15.69
N SER A 203 17.83 19.00 15.20
CA SER A 203 16.80 18.27 15.96
C SER A 203 16.80 16.79 15.66
N LYS A 204 16.42 15.98 16.65
CA LYS A 204 16.36 14.52 16.52
C LYS A 204 15.20 13.96 17.32
N GLU A 205 14.48 13.01 16.71
CA GLU A 205 13.52 12.18 17.41
C GLU A 205 14.20 10.85 17.75
N VAL A 206 14.19 10.49 19.04
CA VAL A 206 14.82 9.28 19.55
C VAL A 206 13.74 8.29 19.96
N ASN A 207 13.86 7.06 19.45
CA ASN A 207 12.98 5.93 19.75
C ASN A 207 11.49 6.22 19.56
N GLU A 208 11.14 7.14 18.66
CA GLU A 208 9.77 7.58 18.40
C GLU A 208 9.01 8.06 19.66
N ARG A 209 9.77 8.56 20.64
CA ARG A 209 9.25 8.94 21.97
C ARG A 209 9.69 10.31 22.43
N VAL A 210 10.92 10.71 22.16
CA VAL A 210 11.48 11.96 22.65
C VAL A 210 12.04 12.75 21.48
N GLU A 211 11.67 14.01 21.37
CA GLU A 211 12.26 14.93 20.40
C GLU A 211 13.14 15.94 21.11
N PHE A 212 14.40 16.00 20.71
CA PHE A 212 15.37 17.00 21.12
C PHE A 212 15.55 18.01 19.99
N SER A 213 15.69 19.28 20.36
CA SER A 213 16.00 20.34 19.43
C SER A 213 16.96 21.34 20.04
N GLY A 214 17.77 21.96 19.19
CA GLY A 214 18.62 23.08 19.58
C GLY A 214 18.92 23.97 18.40
N TYR A 215 19.15 25.25 18.68
CA TYR A 215 19.57 26.21 17.68
C TYR A 215 20.59 27.19 18.23
N GLY A 216 21.36 27.76 17.32
CA GLY A 216 22.27 28.86 17.57
C GLY A 216 22.33 29.77 16.35
N GLY A 217 22.34 31.08 16.56
CA GLY A 217 22.26 32.04 15.48
C GLY A 217 22.61 33.46 15.91
N PHE A 218 22.53 34.38 14.98
CA PHE A 218 22.88 35.78 15.21
C PHE A 218 21.76 36.70 14.75
N LEU A 219 21.41 37.66 15.62
CA LEU A 219 20.43 38.70 15.38
C LEU A 219 21.16 40.04 15.18
N PHE A 220 20.99 40.60 13.98
CA PHE A 220 21.40 41.94 13.62
C PHE A 220 20.22 42.88 13.83
N ARG A 221 20.31 43.77 14.83
CA ARG A 221 19.25 44.73 15.14
C ARG A 221 19.45 46.05 14.41
N GLY A 222 18.37 46.55 13.82
CA GLY A 222 18.30 47.92 13.37
C GLY A 222 18.32 48.88 14.55
N THR A 223 19.14 49.92 14.48
CA THR A 223 19.30 50.88 15.58
C THR A 223 18.41 52.11 15.36
N PRO A 224 17.50 52.46 16.29
CA PRO A 224 16.70 53.68 16.22
C PRO A 224 17.57 54.93 16.42
N ASP A 225 17.00 56.10 16.20
CA ASP A 225 17.76 57.36 16.16
C ASP A 225 18.02 57.88 17.58
N GLU A 226 17.20 57.48 18.56
CA GLU A 226 17.20 57.99 19.93
C GLU A 226 18.10 57.22 20.88
N VAL A 227 18.35 55.93 20.63
CA VAL A 227 19.20 55.08 21.49
C VAL A 227 20.13 54.19 20.69
N GLU A 228 21.20 53.75 21.34
CA GLU A 228 21.99 52.63 20.86
C GLU A 228 21.26 51.29 21.00
N GLN A 229 21.69 50.33 20.19
CA GLN A 229 21.22 48.95 20.22
C GLN A 229 22.39 47.98 20.33
N THR A 230 22.05 46.75 20.73
CA THR A 230 22.96 45.61 20.79
C THR A 230 22.51 44.55 19.79
N ASN A 231 23.45 43.97 19.06
CA ASN A 231 23.21 42.71 18.36
C ASN A 231 23.28 41.57 19.38
N GLY A 232 22.87 40.37 19.00
CA GLY A 232 22.98 39.23 19.92
C GLY A 232 23.13 37.89 19.25
N PHE A 233 23.85 37.01 19.93
CA PHE A 233 23.89 35.60 19.61
C PHE A 233 22.72 34.90 20.30
N LYS A 234 21.78 34.40 19.52
CA LYS A 234 20.61 33.67 20.01
C LYS A 234 20.91 32.19 20.10
N TRP A 235 20.33 31.56 21.11
CA TRP A 235 20.48 30.13 21.32
C TRP A 235 19.27 29.55 22.04
N GLY A 236 19.10 28.24 21.91
CA GLY A 236 18.12 27.53 22.71
C GLY A 236 18.23 26.02 22.55
N LEU A 237 17.74 25.33 23.57
CA LEU A 237 17.69 23.89 23.71
C LEU A 237 16.28 23.52 24.15
N GLY A 238 15.74 22.46 23.59
CA GLY A 238 14.39 22.01 23.91
C GLY A 238 14.25 20.51 23.83
N VAL A 239 13.37 19.99 24.67
CA VAL A 239 12.98 18.59 24.67
C VAL A 239 11.46 18.49 24.75
N GLY A 240 10.86 17.57 23.99
CA GLY A 240 9.45 17.27 24.12
C GLY A 240 9.16 15.78 24.10
N MET A 241 8.26 15.36 24.97
CA MET A 241 7.89 13.96 25.17
C MET A 241 6.44 13.82 25.69
N PRO A 242 5.71 12.77 25.30
CA PRO A 242 6.00 11.88 24.17
C PRO A 242 5.88 12.59 22.81
N SER A 243 6.71 12.24 21.82
CA SER A 243 6.73 12.89 20.49
C SER A 243 5.59 12.46 19.57
N ARG A 244 4.93 11.32 19.82
CA ARG A 244 3.89 10.73 18.96
C ARG A 244 2.55 10.46 19.64
N LYS A 245 2.27 11.09 20.78
CA LYS A 245 0.96 11.03 21.43
C LYS A 245 0.30 12.41 21.41
N SER A 246 -1.02 12.42 21.64
CA SER A 246 -1.80 13.66 21.64
C SER A 246 -1.41 14.62 22.76
N LEU A 247 -0.99 14.14 23.93
CA LEU A 247 -0.53 15.03 25.00
C LEU A 247 0.99 14.99 25.07
N ARG A 248 1.62 16.16 25.02
CA ARG A 248 3.07 16.34 24.99
C ARG A 248 3.50 17.36 26.04
N LEU A 249 4.43 16.97 26.89
CA LEU A 249 5.21 17.86 27.74
C LEU A 249 6.41 18.38 26.96
N THR A 250 6.71 19.65 27.09
CA THR A 250 7.87 20.31 26.48
C THR A 250 8.58 21.14 27.52
N ALA A 251 9.91 21.06 27.54
CA ALA A 251 10.77 21.93 28.33
C ALA A 251 11.80 22.57 27.40
N GLU A 252 12.01 23.87 27.55
CA GLU A 252 12.95 24.65 26.75
C GLU A 252 13.79 25.57 27.65
N LEU A 253 15.05 25.74 27.30
CA LEU A 253 15.96 26.75 27.84
C LEU A 253 16.48 27.54 26.64
N TYR A 254 16.26 28.85 26.63
CA TYR A 254 16.65 29.69 25.51
C TYR A 254 17.08 31.06 26.00
N GLY A 255 17.77 31.81 25.15
CA GLY A 255 18.23 33.13 25.52
C GLY A 255 18.98 33.82 24.40
N GLU A 256 19.54 34.95 24.77
CA GLU A 256 20.34 35.77 23.87
C GLU A 256 21.55 36.31 24.62
N ALA A 257 22.73 36.13 24.04
CA ALA A 257 23.95 36.77 24.48
C ALA A 257 24.14 38.07 23.71
N TYR A 258 23.94 39.21 24.37
CA TYR A 258 24.17 40.52 23.81
C TYR A 258 25.65 40.74 23.49
N THR A 259 25.91 41.47 22.41
CA THR A 259 27.26 41.82 21.96
C THR A 259 27.85 43.04 22.67
N LYS A 260 26.98 43.82 23.31
CA LYS A 260 27.32 44.94 24.18
C LYS A 260 26.72 44.71 25.56
N ASP A 261 27.49 45.06 26.59
CA ASP A 261 27.06 45.01 27.99
C ASP A 261 26.52 46.36 28.49
N SER A 262 26.67 47.42 27.70
CA SER A 262 26.11 48.74 27.98
C SER A 262 25.59 49.40 26.71
N LEU A 263 24.56 50.23 26.88
CA LEU A 263 23.94 51.01 25.83
C LEU A 263 23.83 52.47 26.26
N ALA A 264 23.85 53.38 25.29
CA ALA A 264 23.72 54.81 25.52
C ALA A 264 22.49 55.38 24.81
N THR A 265 21.88 56.40 25.42
CA THR A 265 20.94 57.28 24.72
C THR A 265 21.70 58.20 23.78
N LYS A 266 21.20 58.38 22.57
CA LYS A 266 21.75 59.32 21.57
C LYS A 266 21.11 60.70 21.70
N THR A 267 19.84 60.72 22.07
CA THR A 267 19.05 61.93 22.34
C THR A 267 18.46 61.84 23.74
N GLU A 268 17.93 62.95 24.26
CA GLU A 268 17.11 62.90 25.47
C GLU A 268 15.86 62.05 25.22
N LEU A 269 15.55 61.13 26.13
CA LEU A 269 14.30 60.39 26.14
C LEU A 269 13.41 60.97 27.22
N THR A 270 12.20 61.36 26.86
CA THR A 270 11.19 61.88 27.79
C THR A 270 10.02 60.90 27.85
N ALA A 271 9.67 60.45 29.06
CA ALA A 271 8.51 59.61 29.31
C ALA A 271 7.23 60.44 29.47
N THR A 272 6.07 59.79 29.40
CA THR A 272 4.76 60.47 29.55
C THR A 272 4.52 61.07 30.92
N ASP A 273 5.20 60.59 31.96
CA ASP A 273 5.14 61.16 33.31
C ASP A 273 6.10 62.36 33.51
N GLY A 274 6.77 62.80 32.43
CA GLY A 274 7.72 63.91 32.42
C GLY A 274 9.12 63.54 32.90
N SER A 275 9.37 62.30 33.32
CA SER A 275 10.72 61.85 33.65
C SER A 275 11.59 61.71 32.40
N THR A 276 12.91 61.91 32.55
CA THR A 276 13.83 61.99 31.41
C THR A 276 15.10 61.16 31.62
N LEU A 277 15.60 60.56 30.55
CA LEU A 277 16.99 60.11 30.43
C LEU A 277 17.76 61.10 29.55
N PRO A 278 18.80 61.78 30.04
CA PRO A 278 19.53 62.76 29.26
C PRO A 278 20.30 62.08 28.11
N ALA A 279 20.63 62.83 27.06
CA ALA A 279 21.49 62.33 25.98
C ALA A 279 22.87 61.90 26.53
N GLY A 280 23.38 60.77 26.05
CA GLY A 280 24.62 60.16 26.53
C GLY A 280 24.48 59.42 27.86
N PHE A 281 23.26 59.28 28.40
CA PHE A 281 22.99 58.41 29.53
C PHE A 281 23.30 56.95 29.17
N VAL A 282 24.09 56.28 30.02
CA VAL A 282 24.53 54.90 29.81
C VAL A 282 23.85 53.99 30.82
N GLU A 283 23.29 52.89 30.34
CA GLU A 283 22.81 51.79 31.18
C GLU A 283 23.56 50.49 30.89
N THR A 284 23.59 49.60 31.87
CA THR A 284 24.09 48.22 31.70
C THR A 284 22.94 47.32 31.30
N VAL A 285 23.15 46.49 30.28
CA VAL A 285 22.15 45.53 29.80
C VAL A 285 22.55 44.10 30.17
N LYS A 286 21.56 43.27 30.52
CA LYS A 286 21.76 41.86 30.87
C LYS A 286 21.21 40.96 29.76
N SER A 287 22.04 40.02 29.32
CA SER A 287 21.70 39.00 28.31
C SER A 287 20.61 38.05 28.82
N PRO A 288 19.38 38.05 28.27
CA PRO A 288 18.25 37.30 28.83
C PRO A 288 18.41 35.79 28.70
N VAL A 289 17.96 35.07 29.73
CA VAL A 289 17.89 33.61 29.77
C VAL A 289 16.54 33.19 30.33
N ASP A 290 15.80 32.43 29.54
CA ASP A 290 14.44 32.00 29.82
C ASP A 290 14.32 30.47 29.86
N VAL A 291 13.48 29.98 30.77
CA VAL A 291 13.04 28.58 30.78
C VAL A 291 11.55 28.53 30.53
N ASN A 292 11.11 27.61 29.66
CA ASN A 292 9.71 27.35 29.40
C ASN A 292 9.38 25.88 29.71
N ILE A 293 8.30 25.63 30.46
CA ILE A 293 7.74 24.29 30.65
C ILE A 293 6.27 24.32 30.30
N GLY A 294 5.89 23.52 29.29
CA GLY A 294 4.56 23.58 28.71
C GLY A 294 3.95 22.23 28.36
N LEU A 295 2.63 22.18 28.43
CA LEU A 295 1.83 21.07 27.93
C LEU A 295 1.16 21.48 26.62
N THR A 296 1.14 20.55 25.67
CA THR A 296 0.42 20.73 24.41
C THR A 296 -0.42 19.50 24.13
N TRP A 297 -1.69 19.73 23.90
CA TRP A 297 -2.59 18.75 23.33
C TRP A 297 -2.65 18.93 21.81
N GLN A 298 -2.57 17.84 21.06
CA GLN A 298 -2.66 17.79 19.60
C GLN A 298 -3.62 16.67 19.17
N GLY A 299 -4.66 17.07 18.45
CA GLY A 299 -5.67 16.17 17.89
C GLY A 299 -5.21 15.46 16.61
N ALA A 300 -5.95 14.42 16.22
CA ALA A 300 -5.62 13.55 15.08
C ALA A 300 -5.54 14.25 13.71
N LYS A 301 -6.10 15.46 13.60
CA LYS A 301 -6.09 16.27 12.36
C LYS A 301 -5.10 17.44 12.44
N GLY A 302 -4.17 17.46 13.38
CA GLY A 302 -3.14 18.49 13.47
C GLY A 302 -3.53 19.77 14.23
N ILE A 303 -4.78 19.90 14.67
CA ILE A 303 -5.20 20.96 15.60
C ILE A 303 -4.48 20.76 16.93
N PHE A 304 -3.96 21.84 17.51
CA PHE A 304 -3.31 21.81 18.81
C PHE A 304 -3.70 23.00 19.68
N ALA A 305 -3.60 22.80 20.99
CA ALA A 305 -3.70 23.85 22.00
C ALA A 305 -2.72 23.56 23.12
N GLY A 306 -2.17 24.59 23.74
CA GLY A 306 -1.23 24.41 24.84
C GLY A 306 -1.20 25.59 25.78
N ALA A 307 -0.68 25.32 26.97
CA ALA A 307 -0.30 26.32 27.96
C ALA A 307 1.10 25.98 28.49
N ALA A 308 1.87 27.00 28.79
CA ALA A 308 3.19 26.86 29.36
C ALA A 308 3.47 27.96 30.38
N TRP A 309 4.34 27.63 31.33
CA TRP A 309 4.97 28.61 32.20
C TRP A 309 6.31 29.00 31.61
N THR A 310 6.64 30.28 31.68
CA THR A 310 7.97 30.80 31.32
C THR A 310 8.58 31.51 32.52
N TRP A 311 9.89 31.41 32.70
CA TRP A 311 10.62 32.07 33.77
C TRP A 311 11.86 32.78 33.21
N ARG A 312 12.04 34.06 33.54
CA ARG A 312 13.28 34.80 33.26
C ARG A 312 14.29 34.55 34.39
N LEU A 313 15.32 33.75 34.12
CA LEU A 313 16.26 33.26 35.15
C LEU A 313 17.27 34.30 35.63
N ASN A 314 17.58 35.30 34.81
CA ASN A 314 18.64 36.26 35.06
C ASN A 314 18.11 37.68 35.37
N MET A 315 16.85 37.76 35.81
CA MET A 315 16.20 38.99 36.27
C MET A 315 16.48 39.22 37.75
N ASP A 316 16.71 40.47 38.15
CA ASP A 316 16.84 40.82 39.56
C ASP A 316 15.45 41.02 40.17
N LYS A 317 15.31 40.79 41.47
CA LYS A 317 14.04 41.01 42.16
C LYS A 317 13.74 42.51 42.27
N ARG A 318 12.46 42.89 42.17
CA ARG A 318 12.03 44.31 42.27
C ARG A 318 12.49 44.98 43.57
N GLU A 319 12.43 44.25 44.69
CA GLU A 319 12.89 44.75 46.00
C GLU A 319 14.39 45.05 46.07
N ALA A 320 15.19 44.45 45.17
CA ALA A 320 16.63 44.71 45.10
C ALA A 320 16.93 46.12 44.59
N PHE A 321 15.96 46.76 43.93
CA PHE A 321 16.06 48.11 43.41
C PHE A 321 15.35 49.13 44.30
N LEU A 322 14.12 48.84 44.74
CA LEU A 322 13.27 49.78 45.47
C LEU A 322 12.42 49.03 46.50
N SER A 323 12.63 49.31 47.79
CA SER A 323 11.98 48.61 48.92
C SER A 323 10.46 48.83 49.01
N GLN A 324 9.93 49.83 48.30
CA GLN A 324 8.50 50.10 48.19
C GLN A 324 7.75 49.08 47.32
N TYR A 325 8.46 48.26 46.54
CA TYR A 325 7.86 47.17 45.75
C TYR A 325 8.06 45.85 46.49
N THR A 326 6.99 45.08 46.64
CA THR A 326 7.00 43.76 47.28
C THR A 326 7.23 42.67 46.25
N ASN A 327 7.99 41.63 46.60
CA ASN A 327 8.15 40.46 45.75
C ASN A 327 6.86 39.63 45.63
N GLY A 328 6.50 39.27 44.39
CA GLY A 328 5.60 38.18 44.06
C GLY A 328 6.32 37.01 43.37
N ILE A 329 5.77 35.80 43.49
CA ILE A 329 6.19 34.65 42.63
C ILE A 329 5.89 34.93 41.14
N ASN A 330 5.03 35.91 40.85
CA ASN A 330 4.66 36.35 39.50
C ASN A 330 5.66 37.31 38.84
N ASP A 331 6.69 37.82 39.54
CA ASP A 331 7.48 38.94 38.99
C ASP A 331 8.52 38.51 37.93
N THR A 332 8.79 37.20 37.83
CA THR A 332 9.70 36.62 36.84
C THR A 332 9.08 35.42 36.13
N MET A 333 7.80 35.14 36.40
CA MET A 333 7.08 33.96 35.91
C MET A 333 5.83 34.39 35.15
N ASP A 334 5.65 33.79 33.99
CA ASP A 334 4.57 34.12 33.09
C ASP A 334 3.86 32.93 32.47
N LEU A 335 2.70 33.21 31.87
CA LEU A 335 1.91 32.23 31.15
C LEU A 335 1.95 32.44 29.64
N VAL A 336 2.29 31.39 28.91
CA VAL A 336 2.24 31.34 27.45
C VAL A 336 1.09 30.46 27.01
N PHE A 337 0.25 30.95 26.12
CA PHE A 337 -0.83 30.17 25.52
C PHE A 337 -0.65 30.05 24.03
N ARG A 338 -1.10 28.93 23.45
CA ARG A 338 -1.17 28.77 22.00
C ARG A 338 -2.36 27.95 21.58
N VAL A 339 -2.85 28.26 20.39
CA VAL A 339 -3.82 27.44 19.65
C VAL A 339 -3.47 27.49 18.18
N GLY A 340 -3.61 26.38 17.47
CA GLY A 340 -3.28 26.37 16.06
C GLY A 340 -3.52 25.05 15.36
N TYR A 341 -3.02 24.98 14.14
CA TYR A 341 -3.04 23.83 13.27
C TYR A 341 -1.64 23.62 12.69
N HIS A 342 -1.18 22.37 12.73
CA HIS A 342 0.02 21.95 12.04
C HIS A 342 -0.17 20.50 11.55
N PRO A 343 0.10 20.20 10.27
CA PRO A 343 -0.12 18.89 9.64
C PRO A 343 0.88 17.81 10.10
N GLY A 344 1.66 18.06 11.15
CA GLY A 344 2.82 17.26 11.49
C GLY A 344 4.04 17.44 10.56
N VAL A 345 5.10 16.70 10.87
CA VAL A 345 6.33 16.61 10.06
C VAL A 345 6.50 15.21 9.52
N ARG A 346 7.13 15.09 8.35
CA ARG A 346 7.25 13.81 7.63
C ARG A 346 8.05 12.78 8.42
N ILE A 347 7.67 11.52 8.29
CA ILE A 347 8.39 10.37 8.86
C ILE A 347 8.73 9.36 7.79
N TYR A 348 9.88 8.72 7.91
CA TYR A 348 10.24 7.62 7.03
C TYR A 348 9.31 6.42 7.28
N VAL A 349 8.71 5.90 6.22
CA VAL A 349 7.95 4.65 6.24
C VAL A 349 8.63 3.71 5.27
N ALA A 350 9.08 2.54 5.76
CA ALA A 350 9.70 1.55 4.90
C ALA A 350 8.70 1.10 3.83
N PRO A 351 9.12 0.97 2.55
CA PRO A 351 8.26 0.39 1.53
C PRO A 351 7.85 -1.02 1.95
N SER A 352 6.62 -1.41 1.62
CA SER A 352 6.14 -2.77 1.86
C SER A 352 7.13 -3.77 1.22
N PRO A 353 7.49 -4.87 1.92
CA PRO A 353 8.35 -5.88 1.33
C PRO A 353 7.75 -6.38 0.01
N PRO A 354 8.58 -6.72 -0.99
CA PRO A 354 8.08 -7.26 -2.24
C PRO A 354 7.22 -8.49 -1.93
N PRO A 355 6.12 -8.71 -2.68
CA PRO A 355 5.34 -9.91 -2.52
C PRO A 355 6.25 -11.13 -2.67
N PRO A 356 6.03 -12.20 -1.89
CA PRO A 356 6.80 -13.42 -2.05
C PRO A 356 6.73 -13.89 -3.52
N PRO A 357 7.81 -14.47 -4.06
CA PRO A 357 7.78 -15.01 -5.41
C PRO A 357 6.59 -15.97 -5.55
N PRO A 358 5.90 -15.98 -6.69
CA PRO A 358 4.83 -16.94 -6.92
C PRO A 358 5.38 -18.35 -6.70
N PRO A 359 4.59 -19.27 -6.09
CA PRO A 359 5.03 -20.65 -5.93
C PRO A 359 5.43 -21.22 -7.29
N PRO A 360 6.48 -22.07 -7.34
CA PRO A 360 6.87 -22.70 -8.60
C PRO A 360 5.67 -23.41 -9.22
N PRO A 361 5.52 -23.38 -10.56
CA PRO A 361 4.43 -24.09 -11.22
C PRO A 361 4.44 -25.55 -10.77
N PRO A 362 3.26 -26.15 -10.51
CA PRO A 362 3.18 -27.57 -10.17
C PRO A 362 3.92 -28.38 -11.25
N ALA A 363 4.67 -29.40 -10.83
CA ALA A 363 5.32 -30.31 -11.75
C ALA A 363 4.27 -30.86 -12.73
N PRO A 364 4.61 -31.08 -14.03
CA PRO A 364 3.67 -31.64 -14.99
C PRO A 364 3.06 -32.93 -14.43
N GLU A 365 1.75 -32.95 -14.23
CA GLU A 365 1.06 -34.15 -13.78
C GLU A 365 1.20 -35.21 -14.87
N HIS A 366 1.82 -36.34 -14.53
CA HIS A 366 1.90 -37.49 -15.42
C HIS A 366 0.48 -38.04 -15.67
N THR A 367 -0.03 -37.95 -16.90
CA THR A 367 -1.34 -38.51 -17.29
C THR A 367 -1.16 -39.78 -18.10
N LEU A 368 -1.74 -40.88 -17.63
CA LEU A 368 -1.73 -42.20 -18.27
C LEU A 368 -3.18 -42.64 -18.55
N SER A 369 -3.47 -43.07 -19.77
CA SER A 369 -4.76 -43.65 -20.17
C SER A 369 -4.58 -44.79 -21.15
N VAL A 370 -5.53 -45.73 -21.20
CA VAL A 370 -5.51 -46.88 -22.11
C VAL A 370 -6.88 -47.04 -22.75
N LYS A 371 -6.90 -47.51 -24.00
CA LYS A 371 -8.11 -47.91 -24.72
C LYS A 371 -7.99 -49.36 -25.18
N ALA A 372 -8.93 -50.19 -24.79
CA ALA A 372 -9.05 -51.58 -25.21
C ALA A 372 -9.92 -51.69 -26.48
N ALA A 373 -9.53 -52.58 -27.38
CA ALA A 373 -10.30 -52.92 -28.58
C ALA A 373 -10.30 -54.44 -28.79
N CYS A 374 -11.38 -54.97 -29.38
CA CYS A 374 -11.47 -56.35 -29.84
C CYS A 374 -11.65 -56.42 -31.35
N ASP A 375 -11.15 -57.48 -31.96
CA ASP A 375 -11.39 -57.81 -33.36
C ASP A 375 -11.39 -59.35 -33.57
N PRO A 376 -12.53 -59.97 -33.93
CA PRO A 376 -13.88 -59.39 -33.93
C PRO A 376 -14.48 -59.32 -32.51
N CYS A 377 -15.31 -58.31 -32.23
CA CYS A 377 -16.01 -58.18 -30.93
C CYS A 377 -17.23 -59.12 -30.78
N THR A 378 -17.48 -59.99 -31.76
CA THR A 378 -18.50 -61.04 -31.71
C THR A 378 -17.87 -62.31 -32.27
N VAL A 379 -17.85 -63.37 -31.45
CA VAL A 379 -17.20 -64.65 -31.79
C VAL A 379 -18.10 -65.82 -31.41
N ASP A 380 -17.99 -66.91 -32.18
CA ASP A 380 -18.62 -68.16 -31.79
C ASP A 380 -17.92 -68.77 -30.57
N VAL A 381 -18.65 -69.57 -29.79
CA VAL A 381 -18.08 -70.39 -28.71
C VAL A 381 -16.78 -71.11 -29.15
N GLY A 382 -15.73 -70.98 -28.35
CA GLY A 382 -14.42 -71.60 -28.63
C GLY A 382 -13.58 -70.95 -29.74
N LYS A 383 -14.04 -69.87 -30.39
CA LYS A 383 -13.24 -69.13 -31.38
C LYS A 383 -12.44 -67.99 -30.74
N PRO A 384 -11.28 -67.61 -31.32
CA PRO A 384 -10.47 -66.52 -30.80
C PRO A 384 -10.98 -65.14 -31.26
N SER A 385 -10.89 -64.15 -30.38
CA SER A 385 -10.94 -62.72 -30.66
C SER A 385 -9.61 -62.10 -30.26
N THR A 386 -9.06 -61.22 -31.10
CA THR A 386 -7.81 -60.53 -30.78
C THR A 386 -8.11 -59.25 -30.00
N VAL A 387 -7.56 -59.12 -28.79
CA VAL A 387 -7.68 -57.89 -27.99
C VAL A 387 -6.40 -57.05 -28.08
N THR A 388 -6.56 -55.73 -28.20
CA THR A 388 -5.46 -54.78 -28.40
C THR A 388 -5.59 -53.60 -27.46
N ALA A 389 -4.49 -53.19 -26.84
CA ALA A 389 -4.40 -52.00 -26.00
C ALA A 389 -3.68 -50.85 -26.72
N THR A 390 -4.27 -49.65 -26.66
CA THR A 390 -3.68 -48.40 -27.13
C THR A 390 -3.46 -47.48 -25.94
N VAL A 391 -2.22 -47.12 -25.67
CA VAL A 391 -1.83 -46.35 -24.48
C VAL A 391 -1.50 -44.91 -24.88
N LEU A 392 -1.97 -43.96 -24.09
CA LEU A 392 -1.63 -42.53 -24.19
C LEU A 392 -1.02 -42.11 -22.86
N ASP A 393 0.22 -41.61 -22.92
CA ASP A 393 1.06 -41.31 -21.77
C ASP A 393 1.77 -39.97 -21.96
N SER A 394 1.74 -39.10 -20.95
CA SER A 394 2.33 -37.77 -21.07
C SER A 394 3.84 -37.71 -20.87
N ILE A 395 4.48 -38.78 -20.38
CA ILE A 395 5.92 -38.84 -20.11
C ILE A 395 6.66 -39.88 -20.98
N GLY A 396 5.96 -40.60 -21.85
CA GLY A 396 6.52 -41.63 -22.71
C GLY A 396 6.90 -42.93 -21.98
N CYS A 397 6.22 -43.27 -20.88
CA CYS A 397 6.54 -44.43 -20.07
C CYS A 397 6.38 -45.76 -20.83
N ALA A 398 7.37 -46.66 -20.72
CA ALA A 398 7.27 -48.03 -21.21
C ALA A 398 6.42 -48.87 -20.25
N VAL A 399 5.10 -48.86 -20.45
CA VAL A 399 4.14 -49.52 -19.56
C VAL A 399 4.16 -51.04 -19.66
N THR A 400 3.76 -51.71 -18.58
CA THR A 400 3.46 -53.15 -18.55
C THR A 400 1.96 -53.39 -18.74
N TYR A 401 1.58 -54.51 -19.36
CA TYR A 401 0.17 -54.87 -19.61
C TYR A 401 -0.25 -56.06 -18.74
N SER A 402 -1.52 -56.07 -18.35
CA SER A 402 -2.15 -57.19 -17.66
C SER A 402 -3.59 -57.33 -18.13
N TRP A 403 -3.85 -58.34 -18.96
CA TRP A 403 -5.20 -58.70 -19.43
C TRP A 403 -5.91 -59.64 -18.46
N SER A 404 -7.19 -59.36 -18.21
CA SER A 404 -8.06 -60.16 -17.35
C SER A 404 -9.46 -60.27 -17.94
N ALA A 405 -10.10 -61.42 -17.71
CA ALA A 405 -11.48 -61.68 -18.09
C ALA A 405 -12.09 -62.70 -17.10
N PRO A 406 -13.39 -62.66 -16.82
CA PRO A 406 -14.05 -63.64 -15.96
C PRO A 406 -13.99 -65.07 -16.52
N THR A 407 -14.04 -65.22 -17.85
CA THR A 407 -14.08 -66.49 -18.57
C THR A 407 -13.25 -66.41 -19.86
N GLY A 408 -12.96 -67.57 -20.48
CA GLY A 408 -12.08 -67.68 -21.64
C GLY A 408 -10.59 -67.72 -21.27
N THR A 409 -9.73 -67.89 -22.28
CA THR A 409 -8.28 -68.06 -22.09
C THR A 409 -7.48 -67.10 -22.97
N PHE A 410 -6.45 -66.48 -22.39
CA PHE A 410 -5.50 -65.62 -23.12
C PHE A 410 -4.26 -66.42 -23.50
N THR A 411 -3.69 -66.16 -24.67
CA THR A 411 -2.38 -66.73 -25.05
C THR A 411 -1.25 -66.12 -24.23
N ASP A 412 -1.24 -64.80 -24.09
CA ASP A 412 -0.28 -64.06 -23.26
C ASP A 412 -0.99 -62.86 -22.62
N ARG A 413 -1.02 -62.77 -21.29
CA ARG A 413 -1.70 -61.67 -20.58
C ARG A 413 -0.87 -60.39 -20.51
N THR A 414 0.41 -60.44 -20.89
CA THR A 414 1.38 -59.34 -20.72
C THR A 414 1.72 -58.61 -22.01
N ALA A 415 1.24 -59.13 -23.15
CA ALA A 415 1.42 -58.51 -24.44
C ALA A 415 0.45 -57.33 -24.66
N ARG A 416 0.89 -56.33 -25.45
CA ARG A 416 0.03 -55.21 -25.90
C ARG A 416 -1.18 -55.69 -26.71
N GLN A 417 -1.01 -56.77 -27.47
CA GLN A 417 -2.04 -57.40 -28.28
C GLN A 417 -1.95 -58.91 -28.05
N THR A 418 -3.09 -59.55 -27.78
CA THR A 418 -3.13 -60.97 -27.45
C THR A 418 -4.43 -61.62 -27.91
N PRO A 419 -4.40 -62.86 -28.44
CA PRO A 419 -5.62 -63.62 -28.67
C PRO A 419 -6.28 -64.02 -27.34
N TRP A 420 -7.60 -63.80 -27.27
CA TRP A 420 -8.48 -64.31 -26.23
C TRP A 420 -9.45 -65.32 -26.85
N THR A 421 -9.50 -66.54 -26.32
CA THR A 421 -10.39 -67.61 -26.81
C THR A 421 -11.68 -67.65 -25.99
N ALA A 422 -12.81 -67.59 -26.69
CA ALA A 422 -14.13 -67.57 -26.07
C ALA A 422 -14.44 -68.86 -25.28
N PRO A 423 -15.13 -68.77 -24.13
CA PRO A 423 -15.63 -69.95 -23.41
C PRO A 423 -16.67 -70.72 -24.22
N MET A 424 -17.00 -71.94 -23.77
CA MET A 424 -18.04 -72.78 -24.38
C MET A 424 -19.48 -72.37 -24.00
N GLN A 425 -19.65 -71.22 -23.35
CA GLN A 425 -20.93 -70.70 -22.87
C GLN A 425 -21.22 -69.36 -23.53
N GLU A 426 -22.45 -69.18 -24.00
CA GLU A 426 -22.93 -67.94 -24.58
C GLU A 426 -23.01 -66.81 -23.54
N GLY A 427 -22.74 -65.59 -23.99
CA GLY A 427 -22.86 -64.39 -23.15
C GLY A 427 -21.84 -63.31 -23.49
N THR A 428 -22.03 -62.14 -22.90
CA THR A 428 -21.07 -61.04 -22.99
C THR A 428 -19.93 -61.26 -22.01
N VAL A 429 -18.70 -61.32 -22.49
CA VAL A 429 -17.51 -61.38 -21.63
C VAL A 429 -16.80 -60.04 -21.62
N PRO A 430 -16.72 -59.36 -20.45
CA PRO A 430 -15.92 -58.15 -20.31
C PRO A 430 -14.43 -58.53 -20.20
N VAL A 431 -13.63 -58.05 -21.15
CA VAL A 431 -12.17 -58.21 -21.16
C VAL A 431 -11.53 -56.89 -20.77
N THR A 432 -10.79 -56.88 -19.67
CA THR A 432 -10.17 -55.67 -19.10
C THR A 432 -8.66 -55.73 -19.25
N VAL A 433 -8.06 -54.65 -19.76
CA VAL A 433 -6.62 -54.42 -19.69
C VAL A 433 -6.32 -53.45 -18.57
N THR A 434 -5.28 -53.73 -17.80
CA THR A 434 -4.65 -52.78 -16.88
C THR A 434 -3.23 -52.54 -17.34
N VAL A 435 -2.86 -51.27 -17.51
CA VAL A 435 -1.49 -50.84 -17.78
C VAL A 435 -0.91 -50.13 -16.58
N THR A 436 0.38 -50.36 -16.32
CA THR A 436 1.10 -49.77 -15.19
C THR A 436 2.39 -49.14 -15.69
N CYS A 437 2.66 -47.88 -15.33
CA CYS A 437 3.96 -47.26 -15.54
C CYS A 437 4.93 -47.66 -14.41
N PRO A 438 6.08 -48.31 -14.70
CA PRO A 438 7.01 -48.74 -13.67
C PRO A 438 7.77 -47.59 -12.96
N GLN A 439 7.79 -46.40 -13.54
CA GLN A 439 8.56 -45.26 -13.02
C GLN A 439 7.89 -44.62 -11.79
N ASP A 440 6.57 -44.57 -11.76
CA ASP A 440 5.79 -43.92 -10.69
C ASP A 440 4.63 -44.77 -10.16
N GLY A 441 4.42 -45.96 -10.71
CA GLY A 441 3.37 -46.90 -10.30
C GLY A 441 1.96 -46.50 -10.73
N LYS A 442 1.79 -45.46 -11.56
CA LYS A 442 0.48 -45.03 -12.03
C LYS A 442 -0.15 -46.10 -12.93
N THR A 443 -1.45 -46.33 -12.75
CA THR A 443 -2.20 -47.34 -13.50
C THR A 443 -3.36 -46.73 -14.28
N ALA A 444 -3.70 -47.35 -15.41
CA ALA A 444 -4.93 -47.07 -16.15
C ALA A 444 -5.53 -48.39 -16.63
N SER A 445 -6.86 -48.45 -16.68
CA SER A 445 -7.57 -49.65 -17.12
C SER A 445 -8.71 -49.29 -18.07
N ASP A 446 -8.99 -50.18 -19.01
CA ASP A 446 -10.14 -50.09 -19.89
C ASP A 446 -10.71 -51.48 -20.18
N THR A 447 -12.02 -51.54 -20.44
CA THR A 447 -12.76 -52.78 -20.62
C THR A 447 -13.45 -52.80 -21.97
N VAL A 448 -13.27 -53.88 -22.71
CA VAL A 448 -13.98 -54.14 -23.96
C VAL A 448 -14.87 -55.37 -23.81
N ASN A 449 -16.10 -55.30 -24.30
CA ASN A 449 -17.07 -56.38 -24.21
C ASN A 449 -17.06 -57.21 -25.49
N ILE A 450 -16.81 -58.51 -25.36
CA ILE A 450 -16.85 -59.46 -26.47
C ILE A 450 -18.12 -60.30 -26.35
N GLN A 451 -18.92 -60.34 -27.40
CA GLN A 451 -20.14 -61.14 -27.45
C GLN A 451 -19.82 -62.56 -27.91
N VAL A 452 -20.07 -63.54 -27.05
CA VAL A 452 -19.93 -64.95 -27.38
C VAL A 452 -21.29 -65.48 -27.79
N VAL A 453 -21.43 -65.87 -29.05
CA VAL A 453 -22.67 -66.40 -29.62
C VAL A 453 -22.51 -67.89 -29.92
N LYS A 454 -23.63 -68.62 -29.92
CA LYS A 454 -23.64 -69.99 -30.43
C LYS A 454 -24.01 -69.95 -31.91
N PRO A 455 -23.37 -70.79 -32.75
CA PRO A 455 -23.75 -70.88 -34.16
C PRO A 455 -25.24 -71.25 -34.28
N VAL A 456 -25.96 -70.47 -35.08
CA VAL A 456 -27.38 -70.71 -35.36
C VAL A 456 -27.50 -72.00 -36.18
N VAL A 457 -28.17 -73.01 -35.62
CA VAL A 457 -28.58 -74.19 -36.39
C VAL A 457 -29.75 -73.77 -37.28
N LYS A 458 -29.56 -73.79 -38.60
CA LYS A 458 -30.64 -73.54 -39.56
C LYS A 458 -31.44 -74.82 -39.74
N GLU A 459 -32.71 -74.79 -39.36
CA GLU A 459 -33.67 -75.86 -39.64
C GLU A 459 -34.30 -75.63 -41.01
N PHE A 460 -34.28 -76.64 -41.88
CA PHE A 460 -34.89 -76.60 -43.21
C PHE A 460 -36.10 -77.54 -43.21
N VAL A 461 -37.28 -77.02 -43.55
CA VAL A 461 -38.52 -77.80 -43.68
C VAL A 461 -38.90 -77.83 -45.16
N PHE A 462 -39.08 -79.01 -45.73
CA PHE A 462 -39.50 -79.20 -47.12
C PHE A 462 -40.95 -79.67 -47.18
N GLU A 463 -41.68 -79.28 -48.23
CA GLU A 463 -43.07 -79.70 -48.48
C GLU A 463 -43.11 -81.14 -49.04
N ASP A 464 -44.10 -81.94 -48.63
CA ASP A 464 -44.27 -83.32 -49.11
C ASP A 464 -44.67 -83.38 -50.60
N VAL A 465 -44.15 -84.37 -51.32
CA VAL A 465 -44.52 -84.64 -52.71
C VAL A 465 -45.60 -85.73 -52.78
N HIS A 466 -46.80 -85.35 -53.22
CA HIS A 466 -47.92 -86.28 -53.39
C HIS A 466 -48.00 -86.87 -54.80
N PHE A 467 -48.48 -88.11 -54.87
CA PHE A 467 -48.69 -88.87 -56.10
C PHE A 467 -50.13 -89.36 -56.19
N ASP A 468 -50.65 -89.46 -57.41
CA ASP A 468 -51.96 -90.06 -57.64
C ASP A 468 -51.96 -91.56 -57.33
N PHE A 469 -53.16 -92.13 -57.15
CA PHE A 469 -53.33 -93.55 -56.86
C PHE A 469 -52.64 -94.41 -57.91
N ASP A 470 -51.80 -95.34 -57.46
CA ASP A 470 -51.03 -96.26 -58.30
C ASP A 470 -50.07 -95.60 -59.31
N ARG A 471 -49.69 -94.34 -59.08
CA ARG A 471 -48.77 -93.58 -59.95
C ARG A 471 -47.47 -93.21 -59.22
N TYR A 472 -46.43 -93.03 -60.02
CA TYR A 472 -45.10 -92.51 -59.62
C TYR A 472 -44.64 -91.34 -60.52
N SER A 473 -45.51 -90.84 -61.40
CA SER A 473 -45.25 -89.63 -62.19
C SER A 473 -45.45 -88.39 -61.33
N LEU A 474 -44.50 -87.45 -61.38
CA LEU A 474 -44.62 -86.17 -60.68
C LEU A 474 -45.78 -85.35 -61.25
N ARG A 475 -46.61 -84.81 -60.36
CA ARG A 475 -47.67 -83.87 -60.74
C ARG A 475 -47.06 -82.49 -61.01
N PRO A 476 -47.71 -81.65 -61.84
CA PRO A 476 -47.26 -80.27 -62.05
C PRO A 476 -47.19 -79.44 -60.77
N GLU A 477 -47.97 -79.76 -59.72
CA GLU A 477 -47.85 -79.03 -58.45
C GLU A 477 -46.61 -79.46 -57.63
N ALA A 478 -46.13 -80.70 -57.82
CA ALA A 478 -44.95 -81.22 -57.13
C ALA A 478 -43.66 -80.53 -57.59
N THR A 479 -43.58 -80.07 -58.85
CA THR A 479 -42.39 -79.39 -59.36
C THR A 479 -42.12 -78.07 -58.61
N ARG A 480 -43.16 -77.37 -58.14
CA ARG A 480 -43.01 -76.13 -57.35
C ARG A 480 -42.31 -76.40 -56.01
N ALA A 481 -42.71 -77.46 -55.30
CA ALA A 481 -42.09 -77.86 -54.03
C ALA A 481 -40.63 -78.28 -54.23
N LEU A 482 -40.34 -78.99 -55.33
CA LEU A 482 -38.99 -79.42 -55.68
C LEU A 482 -38.07 -78.25 -56.08
N ASP A 483 -38.58 -77.23 -56.78
CA ASP A 483 -37.80 -76.03 -57.14
C ASP A 483 -37.31 -75.23 -55.91
N GLU A 484 -38.07 -75.26 -54.82
CA GLU A 484 -37.68 -74.65 -53.54
C GLU A 484 -36.60 -75.50 -52.82
N ALA A 485 -36.77 -76.83 -52.82
CA ALA A 485 -35.77 -77.75 -52.29
C ALA A 485 -34.43 -77.65 -53.02
N ILE A 486 -34.45 -77.58 -54.36
CA ILE A 486 -33.25 -77.45 -55.21
C ILE A 486 -32.51 -76.15 -54.91
N ARG A 487 -33.21 -75.01 -54.84
CA ARG A 487 -32.58 -73.71 -54.51
C ARG A 487 -31.91 -73.74 -53.14
N THR A 488 -32.54 -74.38 -52.16
CA THR A 488 -32.01 -74.52 -50.81
C THR A 488 -30.75 -75.38 -50.76
N LEU A 489 -30.74 -76.49 -51.51
CA LEU A 489 -29.56 -77.36 -51.65
C LEU A 489 -28.39 -76.67 -52.35
N GLN A 490 -28.67 -75.92 -53.43
CA GLN A 490 -27.63 -75.16 -54.14
C GLN A 490 -26.99 -74.08 -53.25
N ALA A 491 -27.79 -73.44 -52.38
CA ALA A 491 -27.31 -72.45 -51.44
C ALA A 491 -26.56 -73.05 -50.23
N ASN A 492 -26.73 -74.36 -49.96
CA ASN A 492 -26.13 -75.06 -48.81
C ASN A 492 -25.52 -76.40 -49.28
N PRO A 493 -24.33 -76.37 -49.91
CA PRO A 493 -23.72 -77.56 -50.54
C PRO A 493 -23.37 -78.69 -49.57
N ASP A 494 -23.32 -78.43 -48.27
CA ASP A 494 -23.08 -79.42 -47.23
C ASP A 494 -24.37 -80.15 -46.77
N LEU A 495 -25.56 -79.70 -47.21
CA LEU A 495 -26.84 -80.29 -46.83
C LEU A 495 -27.03 -81.66 -47.51
N ARG A 496 -27.30 -82.69 -46.70
CA ARG A 496 -27.63 -84.04 -47.14
C ARG A 496 -29.12 -84.28 -46.92
N LEU A 497 -29.86 -84.72 -47.94
CA LEU A 497 -31.25 -85.12 -47.81
C LEU A 497 -31.41 -86.62 -47.97
N GLU A 498 -32.33 -87.18 -47.20
CA GLU A 498 -32.84 -88.54 -47.35
C GLU A 498 -34.24 -88.44 -47.99
N LEU A 499 -34.49 -89.24 -49.02
CA LEU A 499 -35.76 -89.25 -49.75
C LEU A 499 -36.46 -90.58 -49.49
N GLU A 500 -37.60 -90.53 -48.79
CA GLU A 500 -38.42 -91.69 -48.47
C GLU A 500 -39.71 -91.68 -49.29
N GLY A 501 -40.03 -92.82 -49.91
CA GLY A 501 -41.23 -92.97 -50.71
C GLY A 501 -42.31 -93.75 -49.97
N HIS A 502 -43.44 -93.09 -49.67
CA HIS A 502 -44.57 -93.73 -48.99
C HIS A 502 -45.68 -94.13 -49.96
N THR A 503 -46.41 -95.19 -49.60
CA THR A 503 -47.60 -95.69 -50.29
C THR A 503 -48.74 -95.87 -49.28
N CYS A 504 -49.97 -95.92 -49.77
CA CYS A 504 -51.12 -96.29 -48.95
C CYS A 504 -51.11 -97.80 -48.65
N ASN A 505 -51.95 -98.25 -47.71
CA ASN A 505 -52.07 -99.64 -47.29
C ASN A 505 -52.81 -100.58 -48.28
N ILE A 506 -53.02 -100.15 -49.52
CA ILE A 506 -53.73 -100.91 -50.56
C ILE A 506 -52.70 -101.63 -51.44
N GLY A 507 -52.80 -102.95 -51.61
CA GLY A 507 -51.85 -103.77 -52.37
C GLY A 507 -50.94 -104.65 -51.49
N THR A 508 -50.11 -105.50 -52.11
CA THR A 508 -49.15 -106.35 -51.36
C THR A 508 -47.96 -105.53 -50.85
N ALA A 509 -47.28 -106.03 -49.83
CA ALA A 509 -46.12 -105.36 -49.26
C ALA A 509 -45.00 -105.17 -50.29
N GLU A 510 -44.73 -106.19 -51.10
CA GLU A 510 -43.69 -106.16 -52.15
C GLU A 510 -44.02 -105.12 -53.22
N TYR A 511 -45.30 -105.00 -53.58
CA TYR A 511 -45.78 -104.02 -54.54
C TYR A 511 -45.59 -102.59 -54.02
N ASN A 512 -46.01 -102.35 -52.78
CA ASN A 512 -45.95 -101.04 -52.14
C ASN A 512 -44.52 -100.58 -51.85
N LEU A 513 -43.60 -101.53 -51.57
CA LEU A 513 -42.17 -101.23 -51.43
C LEU A 513 -41.56 -100.79 -52.77
N ALA A 514 -41.82 -101.56 -53.85
CA ALA A 514 -41.32 -101.22 -55.18
C ALA A 514 -41.92 -99.90 -55.71
N LEU A 515 -43.19 -99.62 -55.41
CA LEU A 515 -43.84 -98.36 -55.77
C LEU A 515 -43.29 -97.17 -54.98
N GLY A 516 -43.01 -97.34 -53.68
CA GLY A 516 -42.35 -96.33 -52.85
C GLY A 516 -40.95 -95.99 -53.37
N GLU A 517 -40.14 -96.99 -53.69
CA GLU A 517 -38.78 -96.79 -54.23
C GLU A 517 -38.81 -96.05 -55.58
N ARG A 518 -39.77 -96.37 -56.46
CA ARG A 518 -39.97 -95.65 -57.73
C ARG A 518 -40.37 -94.18 -57.51
N ARG A 519 -41.18 -93.89 -56.48
CA ARG A 519 -41.56 -92.51 -56.13
C ARG A 519 -40.40 -91.70 -55.59
N ALA A 520 -39.60 -92.26 -54.69
CA ALA A 520 -38.37 -91.62 -54.21
C ALA A 520 -37.37 -91.39 -55.35
N THR A 521 -37.23 -92.34 -56.28
CA THR A 521 -36.38 -92.21 -57.46
C THR A 521 -36.89 -91.16 -58.44
N ALA A 522 -38.21 -90.97 -58.57
CA ALA A 522 -38.78 -89.92 -59.41
C ALA A 522 -38.56 -88.51 -58.83
N VAL A 523 -38.41 -88.39 -57.51
CA VAL A 523 -38.14 -87.12 -56.79
C VAL A 523 -36.65 -86.78 -56.76
N ARG A 524 -35.77 -87.79 -56.69
CA ARG A 524 -34.31 -87.63 -56.74
C ARG A 524 -33.85 -87.03 -58.06
#